data_AF-A0AAW6G8M7-F1
#
_entry.id   AF-A0AAW6G8M7-F1
#
_cell.length_a   1.000
_cell.length_b   1.000
_cell.length_c   1.000
_cell.angle_alpha   90.00
_cell.angle_beta   90.00
_cell.angle_gamma   90.00
#
_symmetry.space_group_name_H-M   'P 1'
#
loop_
_entity.id
_entity.type
_entity.pdbx_description
1 polymer ?
#
loop_
_entity_poly.entity_id
_entity_poly.type
_entity_poly.pdbx_seq_one_letter_code
_entity_poly.pdbx_strand_id
1 'polypeptide(L)'
;MEERAIDRLRKFARYARDKGVVKGENSFEAYCELSNRYIYNSIRNGKGAIGTDIIARIVDKFPELNVKWLCTGKGNMIETDIDANV
;
A
#
# COMPACT_ATOMS: atom_id res chain seq x y z
N MET A 1 15.25 -0.27 12.85
CA MET A 1 15.07 -1.13 11.67
C MET A 1 14.26 -0.32 10.67
N GLU A 2 14.75 -0.15 9.45
CA GLU A 2 14.06 0.66 8.43
C GLU A 2 12.77 -0.04 7.99
N GLU A 3 11.69 0.73 7.84
CA GLU A 3 10.39 0.18 7.43
C GLU A 3 10.42 -0.25 5.96
N ARG A 4 10.01 -1.49 5.67
CA ARG A 4 10.01 -2.02 4.30
C ARG A 4 8.77 -1.55 3.55
N ALA A 5 8.79 -1.65 2.22
CA ALA A 5 7.63 -1.31 1.40
C ALA A 5 6.38 -2.10 1.80
N ILE A 6 6.52 -3.38 2.15
CA ILE A 6 5.38 -4.19 2.61
C ILE A 6 4.78 -3.71 3.94
N ASP A 7 5.61 -3.20 4.85
CA ASP A 7 5.14 -2.68 6.14
C ASP A 7 4.35 -1.38 5.92
N ARG A 8 4.81 -0.54 4.98
CA ARG A 8 4.08 0.65 4.51
C ARG A 8 2.77 0.28 3.81
N LEU A 9 2.76 -0.75 2.96
CA LEU A 9 1.54 -1.24 2.33
C LEU A 9 0.51 -1.68 3.38
N ARG A 10 0.97 -2.35 4.44
CA ARG A 10 0.10 -2.74 5.56
C ARG A 10 -0.49 -1.53 6.28
N LYS A 11 0.28 -0.46 6.48
CA LYS A 11 -0.23 0.80 7.04
C LYS A 11 -1.30 1.40 6.14
N PHE A 12 -1.05 1.45 4.84
CA PHE A 12 -2.02 1.94 3.88
C PHE A 12 -3.32 1.12 3.86
N ALA A 13 -3.23 -0.21 3.93
CA ALA A 13 -4.40 -1.08 4.03
C ALA A 13 -5.26 -0.80 5.28
N ARG A 14 -4.64 -0.38 6.39
CA ARG A 14 -5.36 0.07 7.60
C ARG A 14 -6.01 1.42 7.39
N TYR A 15 -5.32 2.37 6.77
CA TYR A 15 -5.91 3.65 6.40
C TYR A 15 -7.14 3.47 5.48
N ALA A 16 -7.06 2.62 4.47
CA ALA A 16 -8.19 2.32 3.59
C ALA A 16 -9.37 1.70 4.36
N ARG A 17 -9.09 0.91 5.40
CA ARG A 17 -10.11 0.38 6.30
C ARG A 17 -10.76 1.48 7.13
N ASP A 18 -9.96 2.35 7.74
CA ASP A 18 -10.45 3.43 8.61
C ASP A 18 -11.27 4.46 7.81
N LYS A 19 -10.98 4.63 6.53
CA LYS A 19 -11.79 5.39 5.55
C LYS A 19 -13.09 4.69 5.14
N GLY A 20 -13.28 3.43 5.51
CA GLY A 20 -14.46 2.64 5.17
C GLY A 20 -14.46 2.05 3.76
N VAL A 21 -13.35 2.16 3.00
CA VAL A 21 -13.25 1.63 1.63
C VAL A 21 -13.19 0.10 1.63
N VAL A 22 -12.53 -0.47 2.65
CA VAL A 22 -12.33 -1.93 2.80
C VAL A 22 -12.62 -2.37 4.23
N LYS A 23 -12.98 -3.64 4.42
CA LYS A 23 -13.34 -4.16 5.77
C LYS A 23 -12.12 -4.60 6.61
N GLY A 24 -10.94 -4.68 6.01
CA GLY A 24 -9.69 -5.14 6.64
C GLY A 24 -8.64 -5.59 5.63
N GLU A 25 -7.50 -6.11 6.12
CA GLU A 25 -6.34 -6.48 5.29
C GLU A 25 -6.71 -7.47 4.17
N ASN A 26 -7.47 -8.53 4.46
CA ASN A 26 -7.90 -9.49 3.43
C ASN A 26 -8.85 -8.88 2.38
N SER A 27 -9.71 -7.95 2.81
CA SER A 27 -10.64 -7.24 1.91
C SER A 27 -9.87 -6.26 1.02
N PHE A 28 -8.83 -5.62 1.55
CA PHE A 28 -7.90 -4.78 0.80
C PHE A 28 -7.15 -5.59 -0.25
N GLU A 29 -6.60 -6.74 0.15
CA GLU A 29 -5.90 -7.65 -0.77
C GLU A 29 -6.83 -8.08 -1.90
N ALA A 30 -8.06 -8.51 -1.60
CA ALA A 30 -9.03 -8.88 -2.64
C ALA A 30 -9.41 -7.69 -3.55
N TYR A 31 -9.57 -6.49 -2.98
CA TYR A 31 -9.94 -5.29 -3.73
C TYR A 31 -8.83 -4.83 -4.69
N CYS A 32 -7.57 -4.94 -4.27
CA CYS A 32 -6.38 -4.73 -5.11
C CYS A 32 -6.00 -5.99 -5.91
N GLU A 33 -6.85 -7.02 -5.88
CA GLU A 33 -6.70 -8.30 -6.56
C GLU A 33 -5.37 -9.04 -6.27
N LEU A 34 -4.83 -8.84 -5.07
CA LEU A 34 -3.65 -9.52 -4.56
C LEU A 34 -3.98 -10.95 -4.14
N SER A 35 -2.96 -11.79 -4.04
CA SER A 35 -3.12 -13.13 -3.47
C SER A 35 -3.60 -13.05 -2.02
N ASN A 36 -4.40 -14.04 -1.59
CA ASN A 36 -4.88 -14.13 -0.22
C ASN A 36 -3.71 -14.13 0.78
N ARG A 37 -3.78 -13.28 1.80
CA ARG A 37 -2.75 -13.09 2.83
C ARG A 37 -1.40 -12.66 2.25
N TYR A 38 -1.36 -12.02 1.08
CA TYR A 38 -0.16 -11.48 0.46
C TYR A 38 0.69 -10.65 1.43
N ILE A 39 0.09 -9.70 2.16
CA ILE A 39 0.79 -8.81 3.10
C ILE A 39 1.35 -9.63 4.26
N TYR A 40 0.53 -10.49 4.86
CA TYR A 40 0.94 -11.34 5.97
C TYR A 40 2.09 -12.28 5.58
N ASN A 41 1.98 -12.95 4.44
CA ASN A 41 3.00 -13.89 3.95
C ASN A 41 4.29 -13.16 3.58
N SER A 42 4.21 -11.96 2.99
CA SER A 42 5.36 -11.15 2.64
C SER A 42 6.13 -10.72 3.89
N ILE A 43 5.44 -10.23 4.91
CA ILE A 43 6.05 -9.88 6.21
C ILE A 43 6.67 -11.12 6.88
N ARG A 44 5.92 -12.23 6.96
CA ARG A 44 6.34 -13.47 7.62
C ARG A 44 7.57 -14.09 6.96
N ASN A 45 7.62 -14.09 5.63
CA ASN A 45 8.73 -14.67 4.86
C ASN A 45 9.93 -13.72 4.73
N GLY A 46 9.91 -12.56 5.39
CA GLY A 46 10.96 -11.55 5.27
C GLY A 46 11.01 -10.85 3.91
N LYS A 47 10.04 -11.12 3.02
CA LYS A 47 9.96 -10.51 1.69
C LYS A 47 9.37 -9.10 1.81
N GLY A 48 10.25 -8.11 1.86
CA GLY A 48 9.87 -6.69 1.94
C GLY A 48 9.61 -6.02 0.59
N ALA A 49 10.01 -6.66 -0.51
CA ALA A 49 9.90 -6.12 -1.86
C ALA A 49 8.49 -6.33 -2.42
N ILE A 50 8.00 -5.32 -3.15
CA ILE A 50 6.73 -5.33 -3.85
C ILE A 50 7.03 -5.25 -5.35
N GLY A 51 6.41 -6.12 -6.14
CA GLY A 51 6.54 -6.11 -7.60
C GLY A 51 5.87 -4.87 -8.21
N THR A 52 6.37 -4.42 -9.36
CA THR A 52 5.78 -3.27 -10.08
C THR A 52 4.36 -3.54 -10.55
N ASP A 53 4.04 -4.80 -10.88
CA ASP A 53 2.68 -5.24 -11.21
C ASP A 53 1.71 -5.07 -10.03
N ILE A 54 2.17 -5.41 -8.82
CA ILE A 54 1.39 -5.24 -7.59
C ILE A 54 1.15 -3.76 -7.31
N ILE A 55 2.19 -2.93 -7.45
CA ILE A 55 2.08 -1.48 -7.28
C ILE A 55 1.06 -0.90 -8.26
N ALA A 56 1.12 -1.28 -9.54
CA ALA A 56 0.19 -0.80 -10.56
C ALA A 56 -1.27 -1.11 -10.21
N ARG A 57 -1.56 -2.31 -9.73
CA ARG A 57 -2.92 -2.72 -9.33
C ARG A 57 -3.43 -1.97 -8.11
N ILE A 58 -2.54 -1.66 -7.15
CA ILE A 58 -2.91 -0.86 -5.97
C ILE A 58 -3.23 0.57 -6.39
N VAL A 59 -2.38 1.19 -7.23
CA VAL A 59 -2.58 2.58 -7.70
C VAL A 59 -3.83 2.71 -8.58
N ASP A 60 -4.16 1.69 -9.37
CA ASP A 60 -5.42 1.64 -10.14
C ASP A 60 -6.66 1.74 -9.23
N LYS A 61 -6.59 1.15 -8.03
CA LYS A 61 -7.68 1.17 -7.04
C LYS A 61 -7.63 2.35 -6.08
N PHE A 62 -6.42 2.86 -5.85
CA PHE A 62 -6.14 3.94 -4.92
C PHE A 62 -5.22 4.96 -5.60
N PRO A 63 -5.74 5.78 -6.52
CA PRO A 63 -4.96 6.78 -7.23
C PRO A 63 -4.39 7.84 -6.29
N GLU A 64 -4.94 8.01 -5.08
CA GLU A 64 -4.41 8.91 -4.07
C GLU A 64 -3.17 8.37 -3.33
N LEU A 65 -2.79 7.11 -3.53
CA LEU A 65 -1.63 6.52 -2.88
C LEU A 65 -0.33 7.10 -3.46
N ASN A 66 0.48 7.70 -2.60
CA ASN A 66 1.81 8.15 -2.99
C ASN A 66 2.77 6.95 -3.16
N VAL A 67 3.08 6.61 -4.42
CA VAL A 67 4.00 5.50 -4.76
C VAL A 67 5.42 5.77 -4.27
N LYS A 68 5.88 7.03 -4.28
CA LYS A 68 7.20 7.41 -3.77
C LYS A 68 7.29 7.11 -2.28
N TRP A 69 6.26 7.42 -1.50
CA TRP A 69 6.20 7.05 -0.09
C TRP A 69 6.19 5.54 0.09
N LEU A 70 5.39 4.79 -0.69
CA LEU A 70 5.34 3.33 -0.59
C LEU A 70 6.73 2.70 -0.83
N CYS A 71 7.44 3.13 -1.86
CA CYS A 71 8.73 2.58 -2.24
C CYS A 71 9.87 3.04 -1.34
N THR A 72 9.91 4.33 -0.98
CA THR A 72 11.08 4.95 -0.35
C THR A 72 10.88 5.33 1.12
N GLY A 73 9.64 5.38 1.59
CA GLY A 73 9.29 5.90 2.92
C GLY A 73 9.38 7.42 3.05
N LYS A 74 9.67 8.15 1.95
CA LYS A 74 9.78 9.60 1.95
C LYS A 74 8.48 10.26 1.48
N GLY A 75 8.10 11.35 2.14
CA GLY A 75 6.88 12.09 1.82
C GLY A 75 5.66 11.61 2.60
N ASN A 76 4.48 11.97 2.11
CA ASN A 76 3.20 11.62 2.72
C ASN A 76 2.65 10.33 2.11
N MET A 77 1.89 9.56 2.89
CA MET A 77 1.24 8.33 2.42
C MET A 77 0.22 8.58 1.30
N ILE A 78 -0.47 9.71 1.37
CA ILE A 78 -1.49 10.13 0.41
C ILE A 78 -0.98 11.35 -0.32
N GLU A 79 -1.13 11.39 -1.63
CA GLU A 79 -0.95 12.61 -2.40
C GLU A 79 -2.11 13.54 -2.06
N THR A 80 -1.81 14.59 -1.30
CA THR A 80 -2.72 15.71 -1.13
C THR A 80 -2.46 16.68 -2.27
N ASP A 81 -3.53 17.20 -2.89
CA ASP A 81 -3.56 18.11 -4.04
C ASP A 81 -2.56 19.30 -4.00
N ILE A 82 -2.02 19.59 -2.81
CA ILE A 82 -0.99 20.60 -2.55
C ILE A 82 0.36 20.28 -3.25
N ASP A 83 0.67 19.00 -3.52
CA ASP A 83 1.98 18.60 -4.09
C ASP A 83 1.99 18.52 -5.63
N ALA A 84 0.82 18.62 -6.29
CA ALA A 84 0.69 18.52 -7.75
C ALA A 84 0.99 19.84 -8.51
N ASN A 85 1.42 20.89 -7.80
CA ASN A 85 1.58 22.25 -8.35
C ASN A 85 2.98 22.87 -8.12
N VAL A 86 4.06 22.08 -8.12
CA VAL A 86 5.45 22.62 -8.14
C VAL A 86 6.14 22.27 -9.45
#